data_AF-A0A4U0WW58-F1
#
_entry.id   AF-A0A4U0WW58-F1
#
_cell.length_a   1.000
_cell.length_b   1.000
_cell.length_c   1.000
_cell.angle_alpha   90.00
_cell.angle_beta   90.00
_cell.angle_gamma   90.00
#
_symmetry.space_group_name_H-M   'P 1'
#
loop_
_entity.id
_entity.type
_entity.pdbx_description
1 polymer ?
#
loop_
_entity_poly.entity_id
_entity_poly.type
_entity_poly.pdbx_seq_one_letter_code
_entity_poly.pdbx_strand_id
1 'polypeptide(L)'
;MRPEKDATPSRRTKLSILGLLIALFIANVCILNSESTRSLLYAPWLPSVTGASEQRVGKHVWRKSREPTSARAVQDEHPIRALMEDARWRFHAYNSDRSKTFKETVEKYRRTYGRHPPPGFKQVCRYIKSVVGAGPMMWQWYQFACERHVHNIDDFAQINDDLRPFWALPPPQIRHYAAHTSDSHQNLVATISLRQGQVFQDLWGWRSETFVKTLSTIAQFLPDMDIPICRQCCWSRSTNPFWYPTEHTEDSTDPPPDYGYFWHAGTSYMDLAAPACPPESYARNPHSPSHRAAAEASYKLSASQGGFMTNTNLSTDLCTVGPTLAHTHAFLFAAESLLATQKLIPIFSECKVSVNNDILFPANMYWKKDKRYEYDDAADIPWDDKDDVLAWRGVTSGGLAFEDKPEEWRSMQRQRLVALTNATALEDSTVLILAL
;
A
#
# COMPACT_ATOMS: atom_id res chain seq x y z
N MET A 1 -39.57 46.75 -60.45
CA MET A 1 -39.03 46.41 -59.12
C MET A 1 -37.61 45.89 -59.31
N ARG A 2 -36.58 46.62 -58.87
CA ARG A 2 -35.19 46.14 -58.91
C ARG A 2 -34.98 45.16 -57.75
N PRO A 3 -34.34 44.00 -57.95
CA PRO A 3 -33.97 43.12 -56.85
C PRO A 3 -32.78 43.71 -56.09
N GLU A 4 -32.91 43.68 -54.77
CA GLU A 4 -31.94 44.09 -53.77
C GLU A 4 -30.72 43.14 -53.85
N LYS A 5 -29.51 43.70 -53.99
CA LYS A 5 -28.28 42.92 -54.04
C LYS A 5 -27.84 42.59 -52.62
N ASP A 6 -27.92 41.32 -52.25
CA ASP A 6 -27.33 40.79 -51.01
C ASP A 6 -25.81 41.02 -50.99
N ALA A 7 -25.37 41.88 -50.07
CA ALA A 7 -23.95 42.16 -49.84
C ALA A 7 -23.31 40.98 -49.09
N THR A 8 -22.57 40.14 -49.81
CA THR A 8 -21.78 39.07 -49.19
C THR A 8 -20.56 39.66 -48.47
N PRO A 9 -20.33 39.32 -47.19
CA PRO A 9 -19.26 39.93 -46.39
C PRO A 9 -17.87 39.56 -46.90
N SER A 10 -16.96 40.54 -46.88
CA SER A 10 -15.59 40.41 -47.38
C SER A 10 -14.79 39.34 -46.65
N ARG A 11 -13.76 38.78 -47.30
CA ARG A 11 -12.89 37.74 -46.72
C ARG A 11 -12.24 38.16 -45.39
N ARG A 12 -11.92 39.44 -45.23
CA ARG A 12 -11.42 40.00 -43.95
C ARG A 12 -12.49 39.97 -42.86
N THR A 13 -13.72 40.34 -43.20
CA THR A 13 -14.87 40.29 -42.28
C THR A 13 -15.14 38.87 -41.80
N LYS A 14 -15.05 37.87 -42.69
CA LYS A 14 -15.21 36.45 -42.34
C LYS A 14 -14.11 35.95 -41.39
N LEU A 15 -12.86 36.36 -41.59
CA LEU A 15 -11.73 36.02 -40.71
C LEU A 15 -11.87 36.67 -39.32
N SER A 16 -12.31 37.92 -39.25
CA SER A 16 -12.57 38.61 -37.97
C SER A 16 -13.72 37.95 -37.20
N ILE A 17 -14.80 37.56 -37.88
CA ILE A 17 -15.92 36.83 -37.26
C ILE A 17 -15.44 35.47 -36.73
N LEU A 18 -14.65 34.72 -37.51
CA LEU A 18 -14.12 33.43 -37.08
C LEU A 18 -13.19 33.56 -35.87
N GLY A 19 -12.31 34.57 -35.84
CA GLY A 19 -11.45 34.85 -34.70
C GLY A 19 -12.24 35.17 -33.42
N LEU A 20 -13.34 35.93 -33.56
CA LEU A 20 -14.20 36.30 -32.44
C LEU A 20 -15.00 35.10 -31.90
N LEU A 21 -15.44 34.19 -32.79
CA LEU A 21 -16.06 32.93 -32.41
C LEU A 21 -15.10 31.98 -31.69
N ILE A 22 -13.85 31.90 -32.13
CA ILE A 22 -12.81 31.09 -31.45
C ILE A 22 -12.50 31.67 -30.07
N ALA A 23 -12.36 33.00 -29.95
CA ALA A 23 -12.14 33.66 -28.67
C ALA A 23 -13.31 33.45 -27.70
N LEU A 24 -14.56 33.53 -28.18
CA LEU A 24 -15.75 33.21 -27.40
C LEU A 24 -15.81 31.75 -26.98
N PHE A 25 -15.39 30.81 -27.85
CA PHE A 25 -15.34 29.40 -27.53
C PHE A 25 -14.29 29.12 -26.44
N ILE A 26 -13.09 29.69 -26.57
CA ILE A 26 -12.03 29.55 -25.56
C ILE A 26 -12.47 30.19 -24.24
N ALA A 27 -13.07 31.38 -24.27
CA ALA A 27 -13.60 32.03 -23.07
C ALA A 27 -14.69 31.17 -22.40
N ASN A 28 -15.63 30.61 -23.17
CA ASN A 28 -16.63 29.69 -22.62
C ASN A 28 -16.02 28.43 -22.01
N VAL A 29 -15.02 27.82 -22.67
CA VAL A 29 -14.33 26.64 -22.11
C VAL A 29 -13.57 27.00 -20.82
N CYS A 30 -12.90 28.15 -20.76
CA CYS A 30 -12.23 28.63 -19.56
C CYS A 30 -13.21 28.95 -18.42
N ILE A 31 -14.35 29.58 -18.74
CA ILE A 31 -15.41 29.91 -17.77
C ILE A 31 -16.07 28.62 -17.24
N LEU A 32 -16.34 27.63 -18.10
CA LEU A 32 -16.95 26.36 -17.70
C LEU A 32 -16.00 25.40 -16.97
N ASN A 33 -14.68 25.52 -17.18
CA ASN A 33 -13.67 24.77 -16.44
C ASN A 33 -13.19 25.49 -15.17
N SER A 34 -13.60 26.74 -14.95
CA SER A 34 -13.35 27.43 -13.68
C SER A 34 -14.24 26.84 -12.58
N GLU A 35 -13.61 26.35 -11.50
CA GLU A 35 -14.30 25.77 -10.34
C GLU A 35 -15.29 26.76 -9.70
N SER A 36 -14.97 28.06 -9.73
CA SER A 36 -15.83 29.12 -9.20
C SER A 36 -17.12 29.33 -10.00
N THR A 37 -17.12 29.03 -11.31
CA THR A 37 -18.31 29.21 -12.15
C THR A 37 -19.19 27.97 -12.19
N ARG A 38 -18.59 26.78 -12.08
CA ARG A 38 -19.34 25.52 -11.90
C ARG A 38 -20.19 25.57 -10.63
N SER A 39 -19.59 25.95 -9.51
CA SER A 39 -20.30 26.10 -8.23
C SER A 39 -21.50 27.07 -8.30
N LEU A 40 -21.38 28.20 -9.00
CA LEU A 40 -22.48 29.15 -9.21
C LEU A 40 -23.60 28.62 -10.13
N LEU A 41 -23.27 27.80 -11.14
CA LEU A 41 -24.25 27.25 -12.08
C LEU A 41 -25.02 26.05 -11.53
N TYR A 42 -24.41 25.28 -10.60
CA TYR A 42 -25.06 24.13 -9.94
C TYR A 42 -25.84 24.53 -8.68
N ALA A 43 -25.52 25.66 -8.05
CA ALA A 43 -26.22 26.15 -6.84
C ALA A 43 -27.76 26.20 -6.94
N PRO A 44 -28.39 26.58 -8.08
CA PRO A 44 -29.85 26.59 -8.21
C PRO A 44 -30.48 25.21 -8.45
N TRP A 45 -29.69 24.21 -8.83
CA TRP A 45 -30.14 22.85 -9.14
C TRP A 45 -29.93 21.86 -7.98
N LEU A 46 -29.27 22.30 -6.91
CA LEU A 46 -29.22 21.54 -5.67
C LEU A 46 -30.61 21.56 -5.01
N PRO A 47 -31.22 20.40 -4.74
CA PRO A 47 -32.48 20.36 -4.02
C PRO A 47 -32.28 21.05 -2.67
N SER A 48 -33.08 22.07 -2.41
CA SER A 48 -33.14 22.70 -1.10
C SER A 48 -33.65 21.63 -0.13
N VAL A 49 -32.75 21.02 0.66
CA VAL A 49 -33.14 20.10 1.72
C VAL A 49 -33.72 20.95 2.86
N THR A 50 -34.96 21.40 2.68
CA THR A 50 -35.80 21.94 3.74
C THR A 50 -36.42 20.77 4.48
N GLY A 51 -35.62 20.16 5.34
CA GLY A 51 -36.01 19.09 6.25
C GLY A 51 -35.32 19.28 7.59
N ALA A 52 -35.99 18.91 8.68
CA ALA A 52 -35.56 19.16 10.05
C ALA A 52 -34.08 18.77 10.28
N SER A 53 -33.35 19.65 10.97
CA SER A 53 -31.91 19.63 11.22
C SER A 53 -31.38 18.43 12.03
N GLU A 54 -32.18 17.38 12.22
CA GLU A 54 -31.88 16.24 13.08
C GLU A 54 -32.33 14.91 12.43
N GLN A 55 -31.40 13.97 12.28
CA GLN A 55 -31.67 12.57 11.95
C GLN A 55 -31.40 11.70 13.18
N ARG A 56 -32.37 10.86 13.58
CA ARG A 56 -32.19 9.90 14.68
C ARG A 56 -31.91 8.51 14.14
N VAL A 57 -30.76 7.94 14.50
CA VAL A 57 -30.40 6.54 14.22
C VAL A 57 -30.14 5.85 15.56
N GLY A 58 -31.10 5.02 15.99
CA GLY A 58 -31.07 4.40 17.33
C GLY A 58 -31.15 5.46 18.45
N LYS A 59 -30.21 5.43 19.40
CA LYS A 59 -30.11 6.44 20.48
C LYS A 59 -29.32 7.70 20.07
N HIS A 60 -28.71 7.72 18.89
CA HIS A 60 -27.88 8.85 18.45
C HIS A 60 -28.70 9.85 17.63
N VAL A 61 -28.53 11.13 17.94
CA VAL A 61 -29.11 12.26 17.21
C VAL A 61 -28.00 12.89 16.37
N TRP A 62 -28.09 12.74 15.06
CA TRP A 62 -27.22 13.38 14.09
C TRP A 62 -27.79 14.74 13.75
N ARG A 63 -27.00 15.80 13.91
CA ARG A 63 -27.39 17.15 13.48
C ARG A 63 -26.77 17.45 12.14
N LYS A 64 -27.47 18.24 11.32
CA LYS A 64 -26.89 18.81 10.10
C LYS A 64 -25.59 19.52 10.48
N SER A 65 -24.49 19.23 9.79
CA SER A 65 -23.24 19.98 9.94
C SER A 65 -23.55 21.47 9.78
N ARG A 66 -22.87 22.34 10.56
CA ARG A 66 -22.97 23.78 10.31
C ARG A 66 -22.61 24.00 8.84
N GLU A 67 -23.32 24.91 8.16
CA GLU A 67 -22.96 25.25 6.78
C GLU A 67 -21.45 25.41 6.68
N PRO A 68 -20.80 24.77 5.68
CA PRO A 68 -19.36 24.79 5.56
C PRO A 68 -18.93 26.24 5.67
N THR A 69 -18.10 26.52 6.68
CA THR A 69 -17.53 27.86 6.86
C THR A 69 -16.99 28.24 5.51
N SER A 70 -17.55 29.29 4.88
CA SER A 70 -17.23 29.67 3.50
C SER A 70 -15.75 29.44 3.27
N ALA A 71 -15.40 28.50 2.38
CA ALA A 71 -14.02 28.03 2.22
C ALA A 71 -13.11 29.24 2.31
N ARG A 72 -12.36 29.36 3.42
CA ARG A 72 -11.43 30.48 3.57
C ARG A 72 -10.59 30.46 2.31
N ALA A 73 -10.50 31.60 1.61
CA ALA A 73 -9.73 31.73 0.40
C ALA A 73 -8.45 30.91 0.54
N VAL A 74 -8.26 29.93 -0.36
CA VAL A 74 -7.13 28.99 -0.33
C VAL A 74 -5.88 29.81 -0.07
N GLN A 75 -5.28 29.65 1.12
CA GLN A 75 -3.99 30.27 1.38
C GLN A 75 -2.99 29.56 0.48
N ASP A 76 -2.69 30.17 -0.66
CA ASP A 76 -1.81 29.64 -1.70
C ASP A 76 -0.38 29.38 -1.22
N GLU A 77 -0.04 29.83 -0.01
CA GLU A 77 1.25 29.61 0.66
C GLU A 77 1.28 28.36 1.56
N HIS A 78 0.18 27.61 1.68
CA HIS A 78 0.16 26.44 2.56
C HIS A 78 1.07 25.31 2.04
N PRO A 79 1.98 24.72 2.86
CA PRO A 79 2.96 23.72 2.41
C PRO A 79 2.37 22.50 1.69
N ILE A 80 1.13 22.11 2.03
CA ILE A 80 0.43 20.98 1.40
C ILE A 80 0.32 21.13 -0.12
N ARG A 81 0.18 22.36 -0.63
CA ARG A 81 0.03 22.61 -2.08
C ARG A 81 1.28 22.15 -2.82
N ALA A 82 2.46 22.55 -2.33
CA ALA A 82 3.73 22.12 -2.90
C ALA A 82 3.91 20.59 -2.83
N LEU A 83 3.50 19.96 -1.73
CA LEU A 83 3.53 18.49 -1.59
C LEU A 83 2.59 17.80 -2.56
N MET A 84 1.39 18.35 -2.80
CA MET A 84 0.44 17.82 -3.79
C MET A 84 0.96 17.97 -5.22
N GLU A 85 1.59 19.11 -5.54
CA GLU A 85 2.20 19.36 -6.85
C GLU A 85 3.38 18.40 -7.10
N ASP A 86 4.24 18.18 -6.12
CA ASP A 86 5.34 17.19 -6.18
C ASP A 86 4.80 15.76 -6.32
N ALA A 87 3.81 15.37 -5.51
CA ALA A 87 3.18 14.05 -5.62
C ALA A 87 2.55 13.82 -7.00
N ARG A 88 1.87 14.84 -7.57
CA ARG A 88 1.32 14.80 -8.93
C ARG A 88 2.42 14.62 -9.96
N TRP A 89 3.53 15.37 -9.85
CA TRP A 89 4.67 15.23 -10.76
C TRP A 89 5.27 13.83 -10.71
N ARG A 90 5.53 13.28 -9.52
CA ARG A 90 6.05 11.92 -9.33
C ARG A 90 5.14 10.86 -9.94
N PHE A 91 3.83 10.99 -9.73
CA PHE A 91 2.86 10.09 -10.34
C PHE A 91 2.87 10.16 -11.88
N HIS A 92 2.91 11.36 -12.45
CA HIS A 92 3.02 11.52 -13.91
C HIS A 92 4.31 10.91 -14.45
N ALA A 93 5.44 11.14 -13.78
CA ALA A 93 6.73 10.55 -14.15
C ALA A 93 6.64 9.01 -14.15
N TYR A 94 6.17 8.41 -13.04
CA TYR A 94 5.96 6.96 -12.91
C TYR A 94 5.06 6.40 -14.02
N ASN A 95 3.90 7.02 -14.23
CA ASN A 95 2.94 6.55 -15.23
C ASN A 95 3.45 6.73 -16.67
N SER A 96 4.29 7.75 -16.92
CA SER A 96 4.89 8.00 -18.23
C SER A 96 6.07 7.07 -18.56
N ASP A 97 6.83 6.63 -17.55
CA ASP A 97 7.97 5.71 -17.67
C ASP A 97 7.53 4.23 -17.81
N ARG A 98 6.23 3.95 -17.77
CA ARG A 98 5.69 2.61 -17.93
C ARG A 98 5.99 2.04 -19.34
N SER A 99 6.49 0.81 -19.35
CA SER A 99 6.70 0.02 -20.56
C SER A 99 5.38 -0.30 -21.26
N LYS A 100 5.33 -0.13 -22.59
CA LYS A 100 4.16 -0.44 -23.42
C LYS A 100 4.35 -1.73 -24.22
N THR A 101 5.60 -2.11 -24.47
CA THR A 101 5.94 -3.32 -25.22
C THR A 101 6.73 -4.29 -24.35
N PHE A 102 6.67 -5.58 -24.70
CA PHE A 102 7.47 -6.60 -24.04
C PHE A 102 8.97 -6.29 -24.07
N LYS A 103 9.48 -5.80 -25.22
CA LYS A 103 10.89 -5.45 -25.38
C LYS A 103 11.30 -4.39 -24.36
N GLU A 104 10.51 -3.32 -24.25
CA GLU A 104 10.73 -2.26 -23.27
C GLU A 104 10.70 -2.81 -21.84
N THR A 105 9.73 -3.66 -21.50
CA THR A 105 9.64 -4.30 -20.16
C THR A 105 10.92 -5.07 -19.82
N VAL A 106 11.44 -5.86 -20.77
CA VAL A 106 12.65 -6.66 -20.54
C VAL A 106 13.90 -5.79 -20.46
N GLU A 107 14.02 -4.78 -21.33
CA GLU A 107 15.15 -3.84 -21.31
C GLU A 107 15.18 -3.05 -20.00
N LYS A 108 14.03 -2.54 -19.56
CA LYS A 108 13.88 -1.87 -18.28
C LYS A 108 14.22 -2.80 -17.12
N TYR A 109 13.70 -4.02 -17.10
CA TYR A 109 14.02 -5.00 -16.06
C TYR A 109 15.54 -5.27 -15.96
N ARG A 110 16.20 -5.49 -17.10
CA ARG A 110 17.65 -5.72 -17.15
C ARG A 110 18.44 -4.49 -16.69
N ARG A 111 18.03 -3.30 -17.12
CA ARG A 111 18.65 -2.03 -16.73
C ARG A 111 18.52 -1.79 -15.22
N THR A 112 17.35 -2.06 -14.65
CA THR A 112 17.06 -1.79 -13.23
C THR A 112 17.69 -2.82 -12.29
N TYR A 113 17.62 -4.12 -12.63
CA TYR A 113 18.01 -5.20 -11.72
C TYR A 113 19.31 -5.91 -12.11
N GLY A 114 19.95 -5.54 -13.23
CA GLY A 114 21.20 -6.14 -13.70
C GLY A 114 21.09 -7.62 -14.09
N ARG A 115 19.88 -8.16 -14.26
CA ARG A 115 19.64 -9.58 -14.54
C ARG A 115 18.52 -9.79 -15.53
N HIS A 116 18.47 -10.98 -16.13
CA HIS A 116 17.34 -11.35 -16.98
C HIS A 116 16.08 -11.60 -16.14
N PRO A 117 14.89 -11.26 -16.65
CA PRO A 117 13.64 -11.68 -16.01
C PRO A 117 13.59 -13.20 -15.81
N PRO A 118 12.84 -13.70 -14.80
CA PRO A 118 12.75 -15.13 -14.51
C PRO A 118 12.33 -15.98 -15.72
N PRO A 119 12.65 -17.29 -15.73
CA PRO A 119 12.08 -18.21 -16.71
C PRO A 119 10.56 -18.07 -16.79
N GLY A 120 9.99 -18.09 -18.01
CA GLY A 120 8.56 -17.84 -18.26
C GLY A 120 8.22 -16.40 -18.70
N PHE A 121 9.21 -15.52 -18.73
CA PHE A 121 9.06 -14.10 -19.09
C PHE A 121 9.48 -13.79 -20.54
N LYS A 122 9.13 -14.63 -21.53
CA LYS A 122 9.57 -14.48 -22.95
C LYS A 122 8.42 -14.12 -23.92
N GLN A 123 8.70 -13.25 -24.89
CA GLN A 123 7.86 -12.98 -26.07
C GLN A 123 7.89 -14.15 -27.05
N VAL A 124 6.78 -14.37 -27.77
CA VAL A 124 6.86 -14.80 -29.17
C VAL A 124 5.91 -13.96 -30.01
N CYS A 125 6.47 -13.26 -30.99
CA CYS A 125 5.71 -12.73 -32.12
C CYS A 125 5.13 -13.91 -32.91
N ARG A 126 3.82 -13.87 -33.10
CA ARG A 126 3.02 -14.74 -33.94
C ARG A 126 3.65 -14.95 -35.33
N TYR A 127 4.38 -16.06 -35.55
CA TYR A 127 4.41 -16.79 -36.82
C TYR A 127 5.02 -18.20 -36.70
N ILE A 128 4.41 -19.12 -35.94
CA ILE A 128 4.51 -20.56 -36.23
C ILE A 128 3.16 -21.20 -35.90
N LYS A 129 2.32 -21.32 -36.93
CA LYS A 129 1.11 -22.13 -36.92
C LYS A 129 1.41 -23.47 -37.61
N SER A 130 2.54 -24.13 -37.32
CA SER A 130 2.91 -25.40 -37.98
C SER A 130 4.09 -26.17 -37.35
N VAL A 131 4.27 -26.18 -36.03
CA VAL A 131 5.19 -27.14 -35.40
C VAL A 131 4.43 -27.93 -34.35
N VAL A 132 4.02 -29.13 -34.75
CA VAL A 132 3.57 -30.20 -33.86
C VAL A 132 4.82 -30.66 -33.09
N GLY A 133 4.85 -30.46 -31.77
CA GLY A 133 5.89 -31.06 -30.91
C GLY A 133 6.61 -30.16 -29.89
N ALA A 134 6.24 -28.89 -29.71
CA ALA A 134 6.77 -28.08 -28.60
C ALA A 134 5.80 -28.10 -27.41
N GLY A 135 6.24 -28.61 -26.26
CA GLY A 135 5.43 -28.74 -25.03
C GLY A 135 4.90 -27.40 -24.47
N PRO A 136 3.83 -27.42 -23.65
CA PRO A 136 3.08 -26.22 -23.27
C PRO A 136 3.58 -25.63 -21.95
N MET A 137 4.67 -24.84 -21.93
CA MET A 137 5.08 -24.24 -20.63
C MET A 137 5.93 -22.96 -20.66
N MET A 138 5.83 -22.13 -21.72
CA MET A 138 6.75 -20.98 -21.86
C MET A 138 6.10 -19.62 -22.17
N TRP A 139 4.76 -19.51 -22.15
CA TRP A 139 4.04 -18.50 -22.95
C TRP A 139 3.16 -17.46 -22.17
N GLN A 140 3.05 -17.53 -20.84
CA GLN A 140 1.84 -17.00 -20.17
C GLN A 140 1.90 -15.60 -19.53
N TRP A 141 2.96 -15.14 -18.85
CA TRP A 141 2.81 -13.96 -17.96
C TRP A 141 2.48 -12.63 -18.67
N TYR A 142 3.29 -12.19 -19.64
CA TYR A 142 3.07 -10.90 -20.32
C TYR A 142 1.75 -10.90 -21.09
N GLN A 143 1.43 -12.02 -21.74
CA GLN A 143 0.15 -12.21 -22.44
C GLN A 143 -1.03 -12.21 -21.45
N PHE A 144 -0.93 -12.93 -20.34
CA PHE A 144 -1.93 -12.97 -19.27
C PHE A 144 -2.21 -11.58 -18.70
N ALA A 145 -1.15 -10.78 -18.49
CA ALA A 145 -1.25 -9.41 -18.03
C ALA A 145 -1.95 -8.51 -19.08
N CYS A 146 -1.58 -8.65 -20.35
CA CYS A 146 -2.21 -7.90 -21.46
C CYS A 146 -3.69 -8.27 -21.65
N GLU A 147 -4.04 -9.56 -21.62
CA GLU A 147 -5.41 -10.06 -21.73
C GLU A 147 -6.31 -9.59 -20.58
N ARG A 148 -5.73 -9.31 -19.42
CA ARG A 148 -6.43 -8.76 -18.24
C ARG A 148 -6.34 -7.25 -18.14
N HIS A 149 -5.82 -6.57 -19.15
CA HIS A 149 -5.66 -5.12 -19.18
C HIS A 149 -4.92 -4.58 -17.96
N VAL A 150 -3.92 -5.32 -17.47
CA VAL A 150 -3.08 -4.87 -16.35
C VAL A 150 -2.44 -3.54 -16.72
N HIS A 151 -2.67 -2.52 -15.88
CA HIS A 151 -2.16 -1.18 -16.15
C HIS A 151 -0.63 -1.18 -16.09
N ASN A 152 0.00 -1.68 -15.02
CA ASN A 152 1.46 -1.67 -14.87
C ASN A 152 2.06 -3.08 -15.01
N ILE A 153 2.84 -3.28 -16.07
CA ILE A 153 3.41 -4.58 -16.48
C ILE A 153 4.93 -4.67 -16.24
N ASP A 154 5.52 -3.66 -15.61
CA ASP A 154 6.96 -3.54 -15.42
C ASP A 154 7.34 -3.08 -14.01
N ASP A 155 6.41 -3.13 -13.06
CA ASP A 155 6.63 -2.80 -11.66
C ASP A 155 6.95 -4.06 -10.85
N PHE A 156 8.25 -4.29 -10.62
CA PHE A 156 8.77 -5.45 -9.89
C PHE A 156 9.62 -5.07 -8.69
N ALA A 157 9.54 -3.82 -8.22
CA ALA A 157 10.42 -3.33 -7.15
C ALA A 157 10.22 -4.15 -5.87
N GLN A 158 8.99 -4.24 -5.37
CA GLN A 158 8.65 -5.02 -4.17
C GLN A 158 9.10 -6.49 -4.28
N ILE A 159 8.79 -7.15 -5.39
CA ILE A 159 9.14 -8.57 -5.58
C ILE A 159 10.65 -8.76 -5.57
N ASN A 160 11.41 -7.89 -6.24
CA ASN A 160 12.87 -8.02 -6.25
C ASN A 160 13.48 -7.65 -4.88
N ASP A 161 12.95 -6.66 -4.17
CA ASP A 161 13.42 -6.30 -2.83
C ASP A 161 13.16 -7.44 -1.83
N ASP A 162 12.00 -8.09 -1.90
CA ASP A 162 11.63 -9.23 -1.04
C ASP A 162 12.48 -10.47 -1.32
N LEU A 163 12.80 -10.73 -2.59
CA LEU A 163 13.56 -11.93 -2.98
C LEU A 163 15.08 -11.74 -2.88
N ARG A 164 15.57 -10.50 -2.89
CA ARG A 164 17.02 -10.18 -2.89
C ARG A 164 17.79 -10.85 -1.74
N PRO A 165 17.32 -10.83 -0.48
CA PRO A 165 18.05 -11.47 0.62
C PRO A 165 18.28 -12.97 0.39
N PHE A 166 17.31 -13.66 -0.21
CA PHE A 166 17.37 -15.10 -0.42
C PHE A 166 18.34 -15.53 -1.52
N TRP A 167 18.81 -14.61 -2.38
CA TRP A 167 19.83 -14.94 -3.39
C TRP A 167 21.21 -15.20 -2.77
N ALA A 168 21.41 -14.86 -1.50
CA ALA A 168 22.62 -15.21 -0.75
C ALA A 168 22.60 -16.65 -0.22
N LEU A 169 21.47 -17.35 -0.26
CA LEU A 169 21.34 -18.72 0.26
C LEU A 169 21.48 -19.78 -0.86
N PRO A 170 22.10 -20.93 -0.56
CA PRO A 170 22.08 -22.09 -1.43
C PRO A 170 20.64 -22.56 -1.73
N PRO A 171 20.30 -22.89 -3.00
CA PRO A 171 18.96 -23.37 -3.35
C PRO A 171 18.45 -24.59 -2.56
N PRO A 172 19.28 -25.61 -2.20
CA PRO A 172 18.84 -26.71 -1.35
C PRO A 172 18.36 -26.24 0.04
N GLN A 173 19.06 -25.29 0.64
CA GLN A 173 18.70 -24.74 1.95
C GLN A 173 17.37 -23.99 1.91
N ILE A 174 17.12 -23.20 0.86
CA ILE A 174 15.83 -22.51 0.67
C ILE A 174 14.68 -23.53 0.56
N ARG A 175 14.85 -24.59 -0.25
CA ARG A 175 13.84 -25.64 -0.41
C ARG A 175 13.58 -26.39 0.88
N HIS A 176 14.64 -26.71 1.63
CA HIS A 176 14.54 -27.34 2.92
C HIS A 176 13.71 -26.48 3.90
N TYR A 177 14.06 -25.19 4.04
CA TYR A 177 13.30 -24.27 4.90
C TYR A 177 11.85 -24.10 4.45
N ALA A 178 11.60 -24.01 3.15
CA ALA A 178 10.26 -23.88 2.62
C ALA A 178 9.37 -25.10 2.89
N ALA A 179 9.92 -26.31 2.80
CA ALA A 179 9.19 -27.56 3.01
C ALA A 179 8.89 -27.83 4.49
N HIS A 180 9.80 -27.48 5.39
CA HIS A 180 9.81 -27.99 6.76
C HIS A 180 9.56 -26.94 7.85
N THR A 181 9.51 -25.65 7.52
CA THR A 181 9.30 -24.60 8.54
C THR A 181 7.95 -24.73 9.28
N SER A 182 6.95 -25.36 8.67
CA SER A 182 5.65 -25.60 9.32
C SER A 182 5.70 -26.71 10.38
N ASP A 183 6.67 -27.62 10.30
CA ASP A 183 6.70 -28.85 11.11
C ASP A 183 6.79 -28.54 12.61
N SER A 184 7.49 -27.46 12.95
CA SER A 184 7.65 -27.00 14.32
C SER A 184 6.50 -26.09 14.81
N HIS A 185 5.77 -25.42 13.90
CA HIS A 185 4.83 -24.34 14.24
C HIS A 185 3.58 -24.32 13.33
N GLN A 186 2.92 -25.47 13.20
CA GLN A 186 1.75 -25.69 12.33
C GLN A 186 0.58 -24.71 12.56
N ASN A 187 0.47 -24.14 13.78
CA ASN A 187 -0.57 -23.16 14.10
C ASN A 187 -0.35 -21.79 13.44
N LEU A 188 0.86 -21.51 12.97
CA LEU A 188 1.30 -20.16 12.58
C LEU A 188 1.79 -20.11 11.14
N VAL A 189 2.45 -21.15 10.66
CA VAL A 189 2.88 -21.29 9.27
C VAL A 189 2.20 -22.51 8.67
N ALA A 190 1.61 -22.35 7.48
CA ALA A 190 1.13 -23.46 6.67
C ALA A 190 2.01 -23.60 5.44
N THR A 191 2.37 -24.82 5.08
CA THR A 191 3.09 -25.10 3.84
C THR A 191 2.09 -25.48 2.76
N ILE A 192 2.18 -24.80 1.62
CA ILE A 192 1.40 -25.10 0.41
C ILE A 192 2.35 -25.67 -0.63
N SER A 193 2.07 -26.88 -1.08
CA SER A 193 2.91 -27.61 -2.02
C SER A 193 2.30 -27.58 -3.41
N LEU A 194 3.10 -27.22 -4.41
CA LEU A 194 2.75 -27.36 -5.81
C LEU A 194 3.44 -28.59 -6.37
N ARG A 195 2.69 -29.51 -6.96
CA ARG A 195 3.22 -30.69 -7.66
C ARG A 195 2.45 -30.90 -8.95
N GLN A 196 3.15 -30.98 -10.07
CA GLN A 196 2.58 -31.27 -11.40
C GLN A 196 1.41 -30.35 -11.77
N GLY A 197 1.53 -29.06 -11.45
CA GLY A 197 0.48 -28.07 -11.74
C GLY A 197 -0.75 -28.13 -10.83
N GLN A 198 -0.72 -28.94 -9.78
CA GLN A 198 -1.76 -29.02 -8.75
C GLN A 198 -1.27 -28.43 -7.43
N VAL A 199 -2.20 -27.87 -6.66
CA VAL A 199 -1.92 -27.24 -5.37
C VAL A 199 -2.43 -28.15 -4.25
N PHE A 200 -1.56 -28.48 -3.31
CA PHE A 200 -1.81 -29.31 -2.14
C PHE A 200 -1.62 -28.46 -0.87
N GLN A 201 -2.45 -28.70 0.13
CA GLN A 201 -2.33 -28.08 1.44
C GLN A 201 -2.57 -29.14 2.52
N ASP A 202 -1.76 -29.08 3.57
CA ASP A 202 -1.90 -29.97 4.73
C ASP A 202 -2.81 -29.35 5.80
N LEU A 203 -2.67 -28.03 6.04
CA LEU A 203 -3.33 -27.32 7.13
C LEU A 203 -4.44 -26.36 6.65
N TRP A 204 -5.67 -26.65 7.05
CA TRP A 204 -6.87 -25.93 6.61
C TRP A 204 -7.14 -24.65 7.42
N GLY A 205 -7.55 -23.60 6.73
CA GLY A 205 -7.93 -22.31 7.31
C GLY A 205 -8.29 -21.31 6.21
N TRP A 206 -9.15 -20.34 6.52
CA TRP A 206 -9.71 -19.45 5.49
C TRP A 206 -8.63 -18.70 4.67
N ARG A 207 -7.49 -18.35 5.29
CA ARG A 207 -6.36 -17.70 4.61
C ARG A 207 -5.64 -18.65 3.65
N SER A 208 -5.25 -19.84 4.12
CA SER A 208 -4.60 -20.85 3.28
C SER A 208 -5.51 -21.27 2.13
N GLU A 209 -6.79 -21.48 2.39
CA GLU A 209 -7.79 -21.81 1.36
C GLU A 209 -7.94 -20.72 0.29
N THR A 210 -7.96 -19.44 0.71
CA THR A 210 -8.08 -18.32 -0.24
C THR A 210 -6.81 -18.18 -1.08
N PHE A 211 -5.64 -18.39 -0.48
CA PHE A 211 -4.38 -18.39 -1.20
C PHE A 211 -4.26 -19.58 -2.15
N VAL A 212 -4.69 -20.78 -1.76
CA VAL A 212 -4.79 -21.96 -2.64
C VAL A 212 -5.71 -21.69 -3.83
N LYS A 213 -6.87 -21.05 -3.63
CA LYS A 213 -7.76 -20.64 -4.73
C LYS A 213 -7.07 -19.68 -5.68
N THR A 214 -6.33 -18.71 -5.14
CA THR A 214 -5.56 -17.75 -5.92
C THR A 214 -4.47 -18.47 -6.74
N LEU A 215 -3.65 -19.28 -6.10
CA LEU A 215 -2.57 -20.05 -6.73
C LEU A 215 -3.09 -21.04 -7.77
N SER A 216 -4.23 -21.69 -7.53
CA SER A 216 -4.82 -22.67 -8.46
C SER A 216 -5.09 -22.09 -9.85
N THR A 217 -5.31 -20.78 -9.96
CA THR A 217 -5.51 -20.10 -11.25
C THR A 217 -4.26 -20.05 -12.13
N ILE A 218 -3.08 -20.17 -11.52
CA ILE A 218 -1.77 -20.10 -12.17
C ILE A 218 -0.90 -21.33 -11.93
N ALA A 219 -1.38 -22.31 -11.14
CA ALA A 219 -0.58 -23.46 -10.69
C ALA A 219 0.03 -24.27 -11.84
N GLN A 220 -0.72 -24.45 -12.93
CA GLN A 220 -0.24 -25.09 -14.17
C GLN A 220 0.97 -24.41 -14.82
N PHE A 221 1.28 -23.16 -14.44
CA PHE A 221 2.40 -22.38 -14.98
C PHE A 221 3.58 -22.30 -14.01
N LEU A 222 3.43 -22.87 -12.81
CA LEU A 222 4.44 -22.84 -11.76
C LEU A 222 5.16 -24.19 -11.69
N PRO A 223 6.48 -24.20 -11.41
CA PRO A 223 7.20 -25.43 -11.14
C PRO A 223 6.81 -26.01 -9.78
N ASP A 224 7.22 -27.26 -9.55
CA ASP A 224 7.08 -27.90 -8.25
C ASP A 224 7.86 -27.11 -7.18
N MET A 225 7.16 -26.71 -6.12
CA MET A 225 7.74 -25.92 -5.03
C MET A 225 6.89 -26.03 -3.77
N ASP A 226 7.46 -25.63 -2.64
CA ASP A 226 6.77 -25.49 -1.36
C ASP A 226 6.75 -24.01 -0.97
N ILE A 227 5.60 -23.53 -0.51
CA ILE A 227 5.34 -22.12 -0.20
C ILE A 227 4.86 -22.04 1.24
N PRO A 228 5.74 -21.69 2.19
CA PRO A 228 5.33 -21.47 3.57
C PRO A 228 4.62 -20.12 3.68
N ILE A 229 3.36 -20.14 4.07
CA ILE A 229 2.54 -18.94 4.25
C ILE A 229 2.28 -18.69 5.73
N CYS A 230 2.37 -17.42 6.12
CA CYS A 230 1.94 -16.98 7.43
C CYS A 230 0.40 -17.10 7.52
N ARG A 231 -0.10 -17.95 8.42
CA ARG A 231 -1.54 -18.19 8.62
C ARG A 231 -2.24 -17.03 9.35
N GLN A 232 -1.47 -16.13 9.94
CA GLN A 232 -1.94 -15.02 10.78
C GLN A 232 -1.23 -13.75 10.33
N CYS A 233 -1.81 -13.02 9.36
CA CYS A 233 -1.17 -11.81 8.88
C CYS A 233 -1.61 -10.53 9.63
N CYS A 234 -0.67 -9.58 9.64
CA CYS A 234 -0.75 -8.14 9.96
C CYS A 234 -0.92 -7.68 11.39
N TRP A 235 -1.31 -8.58 12.25
CA TRP A 235 -0.93 -8.48 13.63
C TRP A 235 -0.42 -9.85 13.92
N SER A 236 0.84 -9.90 14.32
CA SER A 236 1.26 -10.90 15.27
C SER A 236 1.57 -12.30 14.68
N ARG A 237 2.83 -12.77 14.84
CA ARG A 237 3.31 -14.18 14.76
C ARG A 237 4.18 -14.76 13.62
N SER A 238 4.88 -13.99 12.78
CA SER A 238 6.19 -14.42 12.24
C SER A 238 6.97 -13.22 11.73
N THR A 239 8.08 -12.85 12.36
CA THR A 239 8.97 -11.82 11.82
C THR A 239 10.38 -12.36 11.74
N ASN A 240 11.09 -12.02 10.67
CA ASN A 240 12.44 -12.50 10.42
C ASN A 240 13.51 -11.39 10.53
N PRO A 241 13.84 -10.90 11.74
CA PRO A 241 14.95 -9.98 11.96
C PRO A 241 16.29 -10.74 11.85
N PHE A 242 17.00 -10.49 10.74
CA PHE A 242 18.17 -11.21 10.22
C PHE A 242 19.37 -11.48 11.19
N TRP A 243 20.00 -12.66 11.07
CA TRP A 243 21.43 -12.95 11.36
C TRP A 243 21.97 -14.08 10.44
N TYR A 244 23.30 -14.16 10.23
CA TYR A 244 24.03 -14.94 9.21
C TYR A 244 23.69 -16.45 9.09
N PRO A 245 23.80 -17.08 7.89
CA PRO A 245 23.54 -18.50 7.69
C PRO A 245 24.68 -19.40 8.24
N THR A 246 24.32 -20.40 9.03
CA THR A 246 25.15 -21.59 9.26
C THR A 246 24.81 -22.64 8.19
N GLU A 247 25.84 -23.14 7.51
CA GLU A 247 25.72 -24.24 6.55
C GLU A 247 25.21 -25.51 7.27
N HIS A 248 24.14 -26.12 6.75
CA HIS A 248 23.75 -27.47 7.13
C HIS A 248 23.93 -28.39 5.92
N THR A 249 24.77 -29.40 6.10
CA THR A 249 24.90 -30.56 5.21
C THR A 249 23.80 -31.55 5.55
N GLU A 250 23.04 -31.99 4.54
CA GLU A 250 21.98 -32.99 4.69
C GLU A 250 22.57 -34.33 5.18
N ASP A 251 22.44 -34.63 6.47
CA ASP A 251 22.54 -36.02 6.96
C ASP A 251 21.19 -36.45 7.55
N SER A 252 20.71 -37.60 7.10
CA SER A 252 19.32 -38.06 7.27
C SER A 252 18.96 -38.53 8.70
N THR A 253 19.88 -38.36 9.65
CA THR A 253 19.69 -38.67 11.07
C THR A 253 19.64 -37.44 11.96
N ASP A 254 19.77 -36.23 11.40
CA ASP A 254 19.73 -35.01 12.20
C ASP A 254 18.31 -34.71 12.68
N PRO A 255 18.15 -34.27 13.95
CA PRO A 255 16.87 -33.76 14.43
C PRO A 255 16.38 -32.62 13.51
N PRO A 256 15.06 -32.37 13.43
CA PRO A 256 14.52 -31.28 12.61
C PRO A 256 15.32 -30.01 12.87
N PRO A 257 15.83 -29.32 11.83
CA PRO A 257 16.68 -28.18 12.05
C PRO A 257 15.92 -27.16 12.88
N ASP A 258 16.54 -26.70 13.96
CA ASP A 258 15.97 -25.66 14.79
C ASP A 258 15.79 -24.41 13.91
N TYR A 259 14.55 -24.02 13.63
CA TYR A 259 14.24 -22.83 12.85
C TYR A 259 14.46 -21.53 13.64
N GLY A 260 14.89 -21.62 14.90
CA GLY A 260 15.23 -20.49 15.76
C GLY A 260 14.01 -19.64 16.08
N TYR A 261 12.82 -20.25 16.15
CA TYR A 261 11.59 -19.55 16.48
C TYR A 261 11.52 -19.26 17.98
N PHE A 262 11.19 -18.02 18.33
CA PHE A 262 10.98 -17.61 19.72
C PHE A 262 9.82 -16.63 19.84
N TRP A 263 9.19 -16.64 21.01
CA TRP A 263 8.09 -15.76 21.35
C TRP A 263 8.59 -14.38 21.78
N HIS A 264 8.07 -13.32 21.15
CA HIS A 264 8.37 -11.91 21.45
C HIS A 264 7.10 -11.07 21.57
N ALA A 265 6.00 -11.70 21.97
CA ALA A 265 4.71 -11.03 22.16
C ALA A 265 4.75 -10.15 23.42
N GLY A 266 4.06 -9.01 23.39
CA GLY A 266 3.94 -8.10 24.53
C GLY A 266 5.21 -7.32 24.88
N THR A 267 6.29 -7.49 24.11
CA THR A 267 7.54 -6.74 24.24
C THR A 267 7.71 -5.76 23.07
N SER A 268 8.67 -4.84 23.21
CA SER A 268 9.00 -3.87 22.17
C SER A 268 9.57 -4.58 20.95
N TYR A 269 8.94 -4.39 19.78
CA TYR A 269 9.45 -4.91 18.51
C TYR A 269 10.79 -4.29 18.12
N MET A 270 11.05 -3.05 18.58
CA MET A 270 12.31 -2.37 18.28
C MET A 270 13.52 -3.07 18.89
N ASP A 271 13.34 -3.90 19.91
CA ASP A 271 14.40 -4.74 20.49
C ASP A 271 14.92 -5.77 19.48
N LEU A 272 14.07 -6.15 18.51
CA LEU A 272 14.42 -7.02 17.38
C LEU A 272 14.79 -6.24 16.11
N ALA A 273 14.06 -5.15 15.83
CA ALA A 273 14.26 -4.38 14.61
C ALA A 273 15.55 -3.55 14.62
N ALA A 274 15.89 -2.92 15.74
CA ALA A 274 17.08 -2.06 15.82
C ALA A 274 18.40 -2.81 15.59
N PRO A 275 18.59 -4.05 16.08
CA PRO A 275 19.74 -4.90 15.70
C PRO A 275 19.86 -5.23 14.21
N ALA A 276 18.74 -5.31 13.49
CA ALA A 276 18.74 -5.59 12.05
C ALA A 276 19.07 -4.34 11.19
N CYS A 277 19.03 -3.16 11.79
CA CYS A 277 19.35 -1.91 11.11
C CYS A 277 20.86 -1.66 10.98
N PRO A 278 21.29 -0.87 9.98
CA PRO A 278 22.70 -0.49 9.84
C PRO A 278 23.26 0.14 11.13
N PRO A 279 24.54 -0.10 11.49
CA PRO A 279 25.15 0.40 12.73
C PRO A 279 25.04 1.91 12.95
N GLU A 280 25.00 2.68 11.87
CA GLU A 280 24.90 4.14 11.82
C GLU A 280 23.45 4.68 11.82
N SER A 281 22.45 3.80 11.74
CA SER A 281 21.04 4.21 11.69
C SER A 281 20.54 4.81 13.00
N TYR A 282 19.47 5.62 12.92
CA TYR A 282 18.87 6.26 14.09
C TYR A 282 18.34 5.24 15.11
N ALA A 283 17.87 4.07 14.64
CA ALA A 283 17.39 2.98 15.50
C ALA A 283 18.47 2.43 16.46
N ARG A 284 19.76 2.56 16.13
CA ARG A 284 20.87 2.06 16.98
C ARG A 284 21.17 2.95 18.19
N ASN A 285 20.63 4.17 18.24
CA ASN A 285 20.78 5.09 19.37
C ASN A 285 19.43 5.77 19.73
N PRO A 286 18.44 5.02 20.24
CA PRO A 286 17.08 5.51 20.42
C PRO A 286 16.94 6.54 21.56
N HIS A 287 17.87 6.52 22.53
CA HIS A 287 17.79 7.39 23.70
C HIS A 287 18.28 8.82 23.44
N SER A 288 19.11 9.04 22.41
CA SER A 288 19.65 10.35 22.09
C SER A 288 18.58 11.31 21.52
N PRO A 289 18.25 12.42 22.22
CA PRO A 289 17.25 13.37 21.74
C PRO A 289 17.64 14.04 20.42
N SER A 290 18.95 14.29 20.21
CA SER A 290 19.44 14.88 18.95
C SER A 290 19.27 13.92 17.77
N HIS A 291 19.47 12.61 17.97
CA HIS A 291 19.20 11.60 16.94
C HIS A 291 17.71 11.53 16.59
N ARG A 292 16.82 11.56 17.59
CA ARG A 292 15.37 11.54 17.33
C ARG A 292 14.91 12.77 16.54
N ALA A 293 15.37 13.96 16.94
CA ALA A 293 15.05 15.20 16.24
C ALA A 293 15.62 15.20 14.80
N ALA A 294 16.84 14.69 14.60
CA ALA A 294 17.43 14.55 13.27
C ALA A 294 16.68 13.53 12.40
N ALA A 295 16.25 12.41 12.99
CA ALA A 295 15.43 11.41 12.31
C ALA A 295 14.11 12.02 11.84
N GLU A 296 13.36 12.68 12.72
CA GLU A 296 12.09 13.34 12.36
C GLU A 296 12.26 14.38 11.24
N ALA A 297 13.30 15.22 11.32
CA ALA A 297 13.59 16.23 10.31
C ALA A 297 13.93 15.64 8.92
N SER A 298 14.32 14.36 8.84
CA SER A 298 14.67 13.71 7.57
C SER A 298 13.45 13.34 6.70
N TYR A 299 12.27 13.19 7.31
CA TYR A 299 11.06 12.72 6.61
C TYR A 299 9.82 13.57 6.81
N LYS A 300 9.89 14.59 7.67
CA LYS A 300 8.74 15.42 8.05
C LYS A 300 9.16 16.89 8.22
N LEU A 301 8.30 17.81 7.80
CA LEU A 301 8.47 19.24 8.02
C LEU A 301 8.44 19.57 9.52
N SER A 302 9.00 20.72 9.91
CA SER A 302 8.94 21.14 11.31
C SER A 302 7.47 21.34 11.77
N ALA A 303 7.25 21.32 13.08
CA ALA A 303 5.94 21.62 13.65
C ALA A 303 5.43 23.01 13.24
N SER A 304 6.31 24.01 13.10
CA SER A 304 5.94 25.36 12.64
C SER A 304 5.50 25.40 11.17
N GLN A 305 5.82 24.37 10.38
CA GLN A 305 5.41 24.20 8.99
C GLN A 305 4.28 23.16 8.85
N GLY A 306 3.63 22.78 9.96
CA GLY A 306 2.49 21.88 9.97
C GLY A 306 2.83 20.39 10.00
N GLY A 307 4.10 20.01 10.17
CA GLY A 307 4.47 18.61 10.45
C GLY A 307 4.14 17.61 9.33
N PHE A 308 4.04 18.05 8.08
CA PHE A 308 3.70 17.17 6.97
C PHE A 308 4.84 16.22 6.61
N MET A 309 4.51 14.98 6.29
CA MET A 309 5.48 14.02 5.76
C MET A 309 5.95 14.46 4.36
N THR A 310 7.27 14.55 4.18
CA THR A 310 7.93 14.94 2.92
C THR A 310 8.59 13.76 2.22
N ASN A 311 8.96 12.72 2.97
CA ASN A 311 9.60 11.51 2.44
C ASN A 311 8.91 10.24 2.95
N THR A 312 8.06 9.67 2.09
CA THR A 312 7.29 8.46 2.41
C THR A 312 8.17 7.22 2.61
N ASN A 313 9.29 7.11 1.90
CA ASN A 313 10.18 5.96 2.05
C ASN A 313 10.80 5.96 3.45
N LEU A 314 11.37 7.10 3.86
CA LEU A 314 11.94 7.24 5.20
C LEU A 314 10.90 7.17 6.31
N SER A 315 9.66 7.68 6.09
CA SER A 315 8.60 7.61 7.10
C SER A 315 8.07 6.19 7.36
N THR A 316 8.35 5.24 6.47
CA THR A 316 8.00 3.82 6.63
C THR A 316 9.17 2.94 7.06
N ASP A 317 10.38 3.51 7.12
CA ASP A 317 11.59 2.79 7.51
C ASP A 317 11.80 2.82 9.03
N LEU A 318 11.67 1.67 9.69
CA LEU A 318 11.89 1.52 11.13
C LEU A 318 13.33 1.83 11.55
N CYS A 319 14.31 1.73 10.68
CA CYS A 319 15.69 2.14 10.99
C CYS A 319 15.82 3.66 11.15
N THR A 320 14.88 4.41 10.57
CA THR A 320 14.74 5.85 10.69
C THR A 320 13.74 6.26 11.76
N VAL A 321 12.48 5.79 11.66
CA VAL A 321 11.37 6.25 12.52
C VAL A 321 11.26 5.50 13.84
N GLY A 322 11.92 4.36 13.98
CA GLY A 322 11.83 3.46 15.13
C GLY A 322 11.99 4.16 16.48
N PRO A 323 13.01 5.02 16.69
CA PRO A 323 13.19 5.77 17.93
C PRO A 323 12.00 6.64 18.36
N THR A 324 11.21 7.13 17.40
CA THR A 324 10.04 7.99 17.67
C THR A 324 8.76 7.16 17.85
N LEU A 325 8.63 6.04 17.12
CA LEU A 325 7.42 5.24 17.09
C LEU A 325 7.39 4.06 18.09
N ALA A 326 8.55 3.67 18.65
CA ALA A 326 8.68 2.50 19.51
C ALA A 326 7.62 2.40 20.62
N HIS A 327 7.29 3.53 21.26
CA HIS A 327 6.35 3.58 22.38
C HIS A 327 4.99 4.20 22.02
N THR A 328 4.80 4.58 20.77
CA THR A 328 3.57 5.25 20.30
C THR A 328 2.82 4.46 19.23
N HIS A 329 3.39 3.36 18.75
CA HIS A 329 2.77 2.45 17.80
C HIS A 329 2.53 1.08 18.44
N ALA A 330 1.27 0.63 18.51
CA ALA A 330 0.84 -0.56 19.24
C ALA A 330 1.62 -1.83 18.87
N PHE A 331 1.88 -2.07 17.58
CA PHE A 331 2.69 -3.20 17.14
C PHE A 331 4.16 -3.09 17.60
N LEU A 332 4.73 -1.88 17.59
CA LEU A 332 6.12 -1.68 17.97
C LEU A 332 6.29 -1.70 19.49
N PHE A 333 5.26 -1.27 20.21
CA PHE A 333 5.26 -1.17 21.65
C PHE A 333 5.04 -2.50 22.34
N ALA A 334 3.94 -3.19 22.00
CA ALA A 334 3.55 -4.45 22.62
C ALA A 334 2.60 -5.21 21.70
N ALA A 335 3.15 -5.85 20.66
CA ALA A 335 2.36 -6.65 19.75
C ALA A 335 1.55 -7.72 20.51
N GLU A 336 0.27 -7.89 20.15
CA GLU A 336 -0.64 -8.91 20.73
C GLU A 336 -0.03 -10.31 20.77
N SER A 337 0.85 -10.55 19.81
CA SER A 337 1.38 -11.86 19.53
C SER A 337 2.59 -11.63 18.61
N LEU A 338 3.66 -12.40 18.75
CA LEU A 338 4.81 -12.27 17.88
C LEU A 338 5.67 -13.51 18.08
N LEU A 339 5.86 -14.24 16.99
CA LEU A 339 6.85 -15.29 16.87
C LEU A 339 7.88 -14.67 15.96
N ALA A 340 9.15 -14.73 16.33
CA ALA A 340 10.23 -14.23 15.52
C ALA A 340 11.23 -15.36 15.26
N THR A 341 11.97 -15.25 14.17
CA THR A 341 13.12 -16.09 13.86
C THR A 341 14.24 -15.19 13.39
N GLN A 342 15.47 -15.50 13.75
CA GLN A 342 16.64 -14.78 13.23
C GLN A 342 17.24 -15.45 11.97
N LYS A 343 16.65 -16.57 11.52
CA LYS A 343 17.11 -17.31 10.35
C LYS A 343 16.38 -16.86 9.10
N LEU A 344 17.10 -16.64 8.01
CA LEU A 344 16.51 -16.24 6.72
C LEU A 344 15.66 -17.37 6.09
N ILE A 345 14.36 -17.37 6.38
CA ILE A 345 13.35 -18.35 5.95
C ILE A 345 12.36 -17.65 5.00
N PRO A 346 12.01 -18.26 3.84
CA PRO A 346 11.20 -17.61 2.80
C PRO A 346 9.70 -17.64 3.10
N ILE A 347 9.27 -17.00 4.20
CA ILE A 347 7.86 -16.95 4.61
C ILE A 347 7.09 -15.93 3.78
N PHE A 348 5.94 -16.33 3.25
CA PHE A 348 5.02 -15.48 2.52
C PHE A 348 3.98 -14.86 3.46
N SER A 349 3.83 -13.54 3.42
CA SER A 349 2.93 -12.77 4.29
C SER A 349 2.16 -11.70 3.49
N GLU A 350 0.98 -11.30 3.94
CA GLU A 350 0.17 -10.22 3.31
C GLU A 350 0.70 -8.82 3.63
N CYS A 351 1.57 -8.68 4.62
CA CYS A 351 2.14 -7.40 5.06
C CYS A 351 3.41 -7.63 5.88
N LYS A 352 4.24 -6.58 6.00
CA LYS A 352 5.48 -6.58 6.77
C LYS A 352 5.91 -5.15 7.11
N VAL A 353 6.93 -5.01 7.96
CA VAL A 353 7.63 -3.74 8.19
C VAL A 353 9.02 -3.74 7.51
N SER A 354 9.70 -2.59 7.44
CA SER A 354 10.90 -2.44 6.60
C SER A 354 12.06 -3.40 6.91
N VAL A 355 12.17 -3.87 8.15
CA VAL A 355 13.26 -4.77 8.61
C VAL A 355 12.97 -6.25 8.35
N ASN A 356 11.78 -6.60 7.88
CA ASN A 356 11.34 -7.97 7.69
C ASN A 356 11.70 -8.54 6.32
N ASN A 357 12.08 -9.81 6.31
CA ASN A 357 12.39 -10.58 5.10
C ASN A 357 11.20 -11.40 4.57
N ASP A 358 10.00 -11.19 5.10
CA ASP A 358 8.78 -11.77 4.57
C ASP A 358 8.61 -11.40 3.07
N ILE A 359 8.14 -12.37 2.28
CA ILE A 359 7.83 -12.19 0.86
C ILE A 359 6.36 -11.80 0.76
N LEU A 360 6.08 -10.59 0.25
CA LEU A 360 4.71 -10.11 0.19
C LEU A 360 3.92 -10.81 -0.91
N PHE A 361 2.70 -11.21 -0.57
CA PHE A 361 1.68 -11.61 -1.53
C PHE A 361 0.42 -10.76 -1.38
N PRO A 362 -0.42 -10.64 -2.44
CA PRO A 362 -1.65 -9.87 -2.37
C PRO A 362 -2.58 -10.39 -1.26
N ALA A 363 -3.08 -9.47 -0.41
CA ALA A 363 -3.94 -9.84 0.70
C ALA A 363 -5.17 -10.63 0.24
N ASN A 364 -5.53 -11.68 0.99
CA ASN A 364 -6.62 -12.59 0.64
C ASN A 364 -7.98 -11.90 0.46
N MET A 365 -8.19 -10.74 1.10
CA MET A 365 -9.45 -10.00 0.99
C MET A 365 -9.75 -9.51 -0.43
N TYR A 366 -8.73 -9.25 -1.27
CA TYR A 366 -8.95 -8.93 -2.68
C TYR A 366 -9.55 -10.10 -3.47
N TRP A 367 -9.35 -11.34 -3.02
CA TRP A 367 -9.83 -12.55 -3.71
C TRP A 367 -11.10 -13.13 -3.09
N LYS A 368 -11.30 -12.94 -1.78
CA LYS A 368 -12.38 -13.58 -1.01
C LYS A 368 -13.79 -13.16 -1.46
N LYS A 369 -13.95 -11.99 -2.11
CA LYS A 369 -15.25 -11.40 -2.47
C LYS A 369 -16.18 -11.21 -1.26
N ASP A 370 -15.59 -10.73 -0.16
CA ASP A 370 -16.35 -10.41 1.05
C ASP A 370 -17.04 -9.06 0.82
N LYS A 371 -18.38 -9.03 0.76
CA LYS A 371 -19.18 -7.83 0.49
C LYS A 371 -18.86 -6.62 1.38
N ARG A 372 -18.26 -6.83 2.55
CA ARG A 372 -17.84 -5.74 3.45
C ARG A 372 -16.62 -4.96 2.93
N TYR A 373 -15.88 -5.52 1.98
CA TYR A 373 -14.64 -4.99 1.41
C TYR A 373 -14.73 -4.75 -0.09
N GLU A 374 -15.83 -5.14 -0.72
CA GLU A 374 -16.09 -4.84 -2.13
C GLU A 374 -16.49 -3.38 -2.26
N TYR A 375 -15.89 -2.70 -3.25
CA TYR A 375 -16.28 -1.34 -3.61
C TYR A 375 -17.66 -1.36 -4.28
N ASP A 376 -18.55 -0.48 -3.82
CA ASP A 376 -19.88 -0.26 -4.37
C ASP A 376 -19.96 1.20 -4.81
N ASP A 377 -19.99 1.42 -6.12
CA ASP A 377 -20.05 2.76 -6.73
C ASP A 377 -21.37 3.47 -6.42
N ALA A 378 -22.46 2.72 -6.20
CA ALA A 378 -23.75 3.28 -5.83
C ALA A 378 -23.77 3.92 -4.43
N ALA A 379 -22.81 3.54 -3.57
CA ALA A 379 -22.63 4.10 -2.24
C ALA A 379 -21.56 5.21 -2.19
N ASP A 380 -20.87 5.49 -3.31
CA ASP A 380 -19.82 6.50 -3.35
C ASP A 380 -20.42 7.91 -3.51
N ILE A 381 -19.95 8.83 -2.68
CA ILE A 381 -20.38 10.22 -2.68
C ILE A 381 -19.39 11.03 -3.52
N PRO A 382 -19.83 11.82 -4.51
CA PRO A 382 -18.93 12.68 -5.28
C PRO A 382 -18.04 13.54 -4.36
N TRP A 383 -16.80 13.79 -4.76
CA TRP A 383 -15.82 14.49 -3.92
C TRP A 383 -16.35 15.83 -3.38
N ASP A 384 -16.98 16.63 -4.25
CA ASP A 384 -17.51 17.97 -3.91
C ASP A 384 -18.71 17.92 -2.95
N ASP A 385 -19.34 16.73 -2.80
CA ASP A 385 -20.49 16.50 -1.92
C ASP A 385 -20.08 15.84 -0.59
N LYS A 386 -18.79 15.54 -0.38
CA LYS A 386 -18.30 14.97 0.88
C LYS A 386 -18.25 16.07 1.96
N ASP A 387 -18.72 15.75 3.16
CA ASP A 387 -18.60 16.64 4.31
C ASP A 387 -17.12 16.83 4.71
N ASP A 388 -16.75 18.05 5.14
CA ASP A 388 -15.44 18.39 5.71
C ASP A 388 -15.25 17.81 7.13
N VAL A 389 -15.40 16.49 7.28
CA VAL A 389 -15.34 15.77 8.55
C VAL A 389 -14.28 14.68 8.49
N LEU A 390 -13.33 14.72 9.42
CA LEU A 390 -12.42 13.60 9.65
C LEU A 390 -13.15 12.52 10.46
N ALA A 391 -13.34 11.35 9.87
CA ALA A 391 -13.96 10.21 10.53
C ALA A 391 -12.96 9.06 10.72
N TRP A 392 -12.90 8.50 11.93
CA TRP A 392 -12.22 7.25 12.22
C TRP A 392 -13.17 6.32 12.98
N ARG A 393 -13.28 5.07 12.50
CA ARG A 393 -14.03 4.02 13.18
C ARG A 393 -13.27 2.71 13.07
N GLY A 394 -12.95 2.13 14.22
CA GLY A 394 -12.26 0.85 14.27
C GLY A 394 -12.30 0.26 15.67
N VAL A 395 -12.05 -1.04 15.75
CA VAL A 395 -11.75 -1.69 17.02
C VAL A 395 -10.33 -1.31 17.46
N THR A 396 -10.04 -1.42 18.75
CA THR A 396 -8.68 -1.26 19.29
C THR A 396 -7.85 -2.52 19.03
N SER A 397 -7.69 -2.90 17.76
CA SER A 397 -6.76 -3.96 17.39
C SER A 397 -5.34 -3.39 17.35
N GLY A 398 -4.42 -4.06 18.04
CA GLY A 398 -3.03 -3.98 17.65
C GLY A 398 -1.93 -4.05 18.70
N GLY A 399 -2.28 -3.93 19.97
CA GLY A 399 -1.31 -4.12 21.04
C GLY A 399 -2.00 -4.53 22.33
N LEU A 400 -1.22 -5.12 23.23
CA LEU A 400 -1.70 -5.53 24.54
C LEU A 400 -1.72 -4.34 25.50
N ALA A 401 -2.82 -4.22 26.23
CA ALA A 401 -2.83 -3.49 27.48
C ALA A 401 -2.50 -4.47 28.60
N PHE A 402 -1.63 -4.05 29.53
CA PHE A 402 -1.23 -4.88 30.66
C PHE A 402 -1.87 -4.37 31.95
N GLU A 403 -2.32 -5.29 32.80
CA GLU A 403 -2.98 -4.96 34.07
C GLU A 403 -2.01 -4.30 35.06
N ASP A 404 -0.74 -4.72 35.06
CA ASP A 404 0.33 -4.13 35.87
C ASP A 404 0.79 -2.76 35.35
N LYS A 405 0.38 -2.37 34.15
CA LYS A 405 0.72 -1.08 33.50
C LYS A 405 -0.51 -0.42 32.85
N PRO A 406 -1.53 -0.06 33.66
CA PRO A 406 -2.86 0.34 33.17
C PRO A 406 -2.89 1.68 32.44
N GLU A 407 -1.77 2.39 32.37
CA GLU A 407 -1.64 3.72 31.76
C GLU A 407 -0.99 3.66 30.37
N GLU A 408 -0.21 2.61 30.06
CA GLU A 408 0.62 2.55 28.84
C GLU A 408 -0.21 2.39 27.56
N TRP A 409 -1.39 1.77 27.63
CA TRP A 409 -2.27 1.65 26.45
C TRP A 409 -2.65 3.01 25.85
N ARG A 410 -2.64 4.08 26.64
CA ARG A 410 -2.97 5.45 26.17
C ARG A 410 -1.92 6.01 25.20
N SER A 411 -0.69 5.48 25.20
CA SER A 411 0.36 5.94 24.27
C SER A 411 0.21 5.36 22.86
N MET A 412 -0.60 4.31 22.68
CA MET A 412 -0.79 3.68 21.38
C MET A 412 -1.51 4.60 20.38
N GLN A 413 -1.17 4.47 19.10
CA GLN A 413 -1.54 5.39 18.02
C GLN A 413 -3.06 5.60 17.86
N ARG A 414 -3.88 4.56 18.05
CA ARG A 414 -5.35 4.68 17.91
C ARG A 414 -5.97 5.40 19.11
N GLN A 415 -5.48 5.09 20.31
CA GLN A 415 -5.90 5.69 21.56
C GLN A 415 -5.53 7.17 21.60
N ARG A 416 -4.31 7.49 21.16
CA ARG A 416 -3.86 8.87 20.94
C ARG A 416 -4.78 9.61 19.97
N LEU A 417 -5.10 9.02 18.81
CA LEU A 417 -6.01 9.64 17.84
C LEU A 417 -7.40 9.92 18.43
N VAL A 418 -7.99 8.96 19.16
CA VAL A 418 -9.29 9.15 19.83
C VAL A 418 -9.20 10.24 20.90
N ALA A 419 -8.13 10.27 21.70
CA ALA A 419 -7.93 11.30 22.71
C ALA A 419 -7.76 12.70 22.07
N LEU A 420 -7.00 12.78 20.97
CA LEU A 420 -6.77 14.01 20.20
C LEU A 420 -8.00 14.54 19.48
N THR A 421 -9.03 13.70 19.30
CA THR A 421 -10.29 14.04 18.62
C THR A 421 -11.48 14.06 19.59
N ASN A 422 -11.22 13.99 20.89
CA ASN A 422 -12.27 13.96 21.91
C ASN A 422 -12.95 15.33 22.03
N ALA A 423 -14.16 15.44 21.48
CA ALA A 423 -14.92 16.69 21.42
C ALA A 423 -15.09 17.39 22.79
N THR A 424 -15.28 16.64 23.88
CA THR A 424 -15.44 17.22 25.23
C THR A 424 -14.15 17.86 25.74
N ALA A 425 -12.98 17.37 25.29
CA ALA A 425 -11.68 17.92 25.64
C ALA A 425 -11.27 19.09 24.71
N LEU A 426 -11.94 19.26 23.58
CA LEU A 426 -11.55 20.16 22.49
C LEU A 426 -12.47 21.36 22.32
N GLU A 427 -13.50 21.52 23.15
CA GLU A 427 -14.58 22.51 22.98
C GLU A 427 -14.07 23.93 22.67
N ASP A 428 -12.90 24.30 23.20
CA ASP A 428 -12.26 25.61 23.00
C ASP A 428 -10.83 25.55 22.40
N SER A 429 -10.42 24.44 21.77
CA SER A 429 -9.03 24.27 21.31
C SER A 429 -8.91 23.88 19.83
N THR A 430 -7.90 24.43 19.14
CA THR A 430 -7.50 23.98 17.80
C THR A 430 -6.38 22.95 17.92
N VAL A 431 -6.58 21.76 17.37
CA VAL A 431 -5.58 20.67 17.39
C VAL A 431 -5.17 20.29 15.97
N LEU A 432 -3.86 20.20 15.74
CA LEU A 432 -3.26 19.73 14.49
C LEU A 432 -3.16 18.20 14.51
N ILE A 433 -4.02 17.53 13.74
CA ILE A 433 -4.14 16.06 13.71
C ILE A 433 -3.15 15.42 12.71
N LEU A 434 -2.81 16.11 11.61
CA LEU A 434 -1.96 15.58 10.53
C LEU A 434 -0.45 15.85 10.69
N ALA A 435 -0.06 16.44 11.83
CA ALA A 435 1.29 16.94 12.10
C ALA A 435 2.06 16.13 13.15
N LEU A 436 1.53 14.97 13.58
CA LEU A 436 1.99 14.23 14.76
C LEU A 436 2.84 13.03 14.39
#